data_AF-A0AA50ZZ58-F1
#
_entry.id   AF-A0AA50ZZ58-F1
#
_cell.length_a   1.000
_cell.length_b   1.000
_cell.length_c   1.000
_cell.angle_alpha   90.00
_cell.angle_beta   90.00
_cell.angle_gamma   90.00
#
_symmetry.space_group_name_H-M   'P 1'
#
loop_
_entity.id
_entity.type
_entity.pdbx_description
1 polymer ?
#
loop_
_entity_poly.entity_id
_entity_poly.type
_entity_poly.pdbx_seq_one_letter_code
_entity_poly.pdbx_strand_id
1 'polypeptide(L)' 'CKATEGHPSLLFARRFDIRKISLDHHEMVAIVNETKSATALDYVFRTGMIFWSDVTDEKI' A
#
# COMPACT_ATOMS: atom_id res chain seq x y z
N CYS A 1 -21.46 12.76 3.23
CA CYS A 1 -20.77 11.96 4.26
C CYS A 1 -19.26 12.03 4.03
N LYS A 2 -18.47 12.27 5.07
CA LYS A 2 -17.00 12.25 5.06
C LYS A 2 -16.54 11.47 6.29
N ALA A 3 -15.42 10.76 6.21
CA ALA A 3 -14.79 10.20 7.40
C ALA A 3 -14.55 11.33 8.42
N THR A 4 -14.92 11.11 9.68
CA THR A 4 -14.82 12.12 10.74
C THR A 4 -13.37 12.36 11.17
N GLU A 5 -12.50 11.37 11.01
CA GLU A 5 -11.11 11.40 11.43
C GLU A 5 -10.19 10.72 10.40
N GLY A 6 -8.90 11.09 10.44
CA GLY A 6 -7.84 10.53 9.60
C GLY A 6 -7.59 11.31 8.30
N HIS A 7 -6.41 11.05 7.71
CA HIS A 7 -5.99 11.59 6.42
C HIS A 7 -6.08 10.49 5.36
N PRO A 8 -7.07 10.53 4.45
CA PRO A 8 -7.28 9.44 3.51
C PRO A 8 -6.11 9.37 2.53
N SER A 9 -5.69 8.15 2.21
CA SER A 9 -4.59 7.87 1.31
C SER A 9 -4.92 6.62 0.49
N LEU A 10 -4.40 6.54 -0.73
CA LEU A 10 -4.45 5.32 -1.52
C LEU A 10 -3.13 4.58 -1.35
N LEU A 11 -3.21 3.32 -0.93
CA LEU A 11 -2.10 2.39 -0.93
C LEU A 11 -2.30 1.43 -2.11
N PHE A 12 -1.28 1.25 -2.93
CA PHE A 12 -1.40 0.43 -4.14
C PHE A 12 -0.10 -0.29 -4.48
N ALA A 13 -0.26 -1.48 -5.07
CA ALA A 13 0.83 -2.30 -5.55
C ALA A 13 1.10 -1.95 -7.01
N ARG A 14 2.38 -1.84 -7.34
CA ARG A 14 2.89 -1.95 -8.70
C ARG A 14 3.83 -3.14 -8.70
N ARG A 15 3.97 -3.80 -9.85
CA ARG A 15 4.74 -5.05 -9.98
C ARG A 15 6.08 -5.03 -9.23
N PHE A 16 6.79 -3.91 -9.29
CA PHE A 16 8.13 -3.75 -8.71
C PHE A 16 8.21 -2.90 -7.43
N ASP A 17 7.12 -2.28 -6.98
CA ASP A 17 7.12 -1.50 -5.74
C ASP A 17 5.71 -1.26 -5.18
N ILE A 18 5.62 -0.89 -3.90
CA ILE A 18 4.36 -0.52 -3.24
C ILE A 18 4.44 0.96 -2.88
N ARG A 19 3.40 1.72 -3.22
CA ARG A 19 3.35 3.17 -3.01
C ARG A 19 2.09 3.62 -2.30
N LYS A 20 2.21 4.75 -1.63
CA LYS A 20 1.11 5.47 -0.98
C LYS A 20 1.01 6.87 -1.57
N ILE A 21 -0.21 7.32 -1.84
CA ILE A 21 -0.50 8.73 -2.18
C ILE A 21 -1.46 9.33 -1.17
N SER A 22 -1.10 10.50 -0.62
CA SER A 22 -2.00 11.31 0.22
C SER A 22 -3.05 11.97 -0.67
N LEU A 23 -4.34 11.82 -0.34
CA LEU A 23 -5.41 12.50 -1.07
C LEU A 23 -5.51 13.98 -0.71
N ASP A 24 -4.94 14.39 0.42
CA ASP A 24 -4.97 15.78 0.85
C ASP A 24 -3.87 16.61 0.17
N HIS A 25 -2.72 16.00 -0.12
CA HIS A 25 -1.50 16.71 -0.56
C HIS A 25 -0.99 16.25 -1.92
N HIS A 26 -1.61 15.20 -2.50
CA HIS A 26 -1.18 14.55 -3.75
C HIS A 26 0.29 14.11 -3.76
N GLU A 27 0.88 13.95 -2.58
CA GLU A 27 2.26 13.50 -2.41
C GLU A 27 2.31 11.97 -2.48
N MET A 28 3.20 11.45 -3.32
CA MET A 28 3.44 10.02 -3.49
C MET A 28 4.74 9.60 -2.83
N VAL A 29 4.66 8.59 -1.97
CA VAL A 29 5.80 8.02 -1.25
C VAL A 29 5.91 6.53 -1.55
N ALA A 30 7.15 6.05 -1.74
CA ALA A 30 7.42 4.63 -1.86
C ALA A 30 7.51 4.00 -0.46
N ILE A 31 6.77 2.91 -0.25
CA ILE A 31 6.73 2.18 1.02
C ILE A 31 7.65 0.96 0.97
N VAL A 32 7.63 0.24 -0.16
CA VAL A 32 8.54 -0.86 -0.46
C VAL A 32 9.07 -0.62 -1.87
N ASN A 33 10.40 -0.53 -2.05
CA ASN A 33 11.01 -0.15 -3.33
C ASN A 33 11.24 -1.33 -4.29
N GLU A 34 11.33 -2.56 -3.78
CA GLU A 34 11.76 -3.72 -4.57
C GLU A 34 10.89 -4.94 -4.26
N THR A 35 9.73 -5.01 -4.89
CA THR A 35 8.94 -6.25 -4.97
C THR A 35 9.30 -6.99 -6.26
N LYS A 36 9.15 -8.31 -6.30
CA LYS A 36 9.42 -9.06 -7.54
C LYS A 36 8.21 -8.99 -8.48
N SER A 37 7.01 -9.20 -7.93
CA SER A 37 5.74 -9.10 -8.66
C SER A 37 4.54 -8.94 -7.70
N ALA A 38 4.46 -7.80 -7.00
CA ALA A 38 3.34 -7.50 -6.10
C ALA A 38 2.01 -7.36 -6.85
N THR A 39 0.94 -7.98 -6.34
CA THR A 39 -0.39 -8.00 -7.02
C THR A 39 -1.58 -7.67 -6.11
N ALA A 40 -1.56 -8.08 -4.84
CA ALA A 40 -2.60 -7.74 -3.87
C ALA A 40 -1.99 -7.13 -2.60
N LEU A 41 -2.80 -6.36 -1.87
CA LEU A 41 -2.41 -5.67 -0.64
C LEU A 41 -3.53 -5.68 0.38
N ASP A 42 -3.14 -5.69 1.65
CA ASP A 42 -4.01 -5.38 2.78
C ASP A 42 -3.27 -4.57 3.86
N TYR A 43 -4.02 -3.84 4.69
CA TYR A 43 -3.50 -2.93 5.70
C TYR A 43 -4.21 -3.07 7.04
N VAL A 44 -3.43 -3.27 8.10
CA VAL A 44 -3.94 -3.35 9.47
C VAL A 44 -3.73 -2.01 10.19
N PHE A 45 -4.78 -1.20 10.26
CA PHE A 45 -4.74 0.15 10.87
C PHE A 45 -4.20 0.18 12.30
N ARG A 46 -4.54 -0.82 13.13
CA ARG A 46 -4.13 -0.85 14.55
C ARG A 46 -2.62 -0.95 14.73
N THR A 47 -1.95 -1.69 13.86
CA THR A 47 -0.51 -2.00 13.96
C THR A 47 0.33 -1.28 12.93
N GLY A 48 -0.31 -0.66 11.92
CA GLY A 48 0.37 -0.04 10.79
C GLY A 48 1.02 -1.05 9.83
N MET A 49 0.66 -2.33 9.92
CA MET A 49 1.26 -3.38 9.08
C MET A 49 0.65 -3.40 7.68
N ILE A 50 1.50 -3.60 6.69
CA ILE A 50 1.13 -3.81 5.29
C ILE A 50 1.50 -5.24 4.91
N PHE A 51 0.55 -5.94 4.30
CA PHE A 51 0.74 -7.29 3.77
C PHE A 51 0.54 -7.26 2.26
N TRP A 52 1.35 -8.00 1.51
CA TRP A 52 1.23 -8.09 0.06
C TRP A 52 1.49 -9.50 -0.42
N SER A 53 0.87 -9.86 -1.54
CA SER A 53 1.18 -11.09 -2.26
C SER A 53 2.12 -10.80 -3.44
N ASP A 54 3.14 -11.63 -3.59
CA ASP A 54 4.03 -11.62 -4.75
C ASP A 54 3.79 -12.88 -5.58
N VAL A 55 3.43 -12.74 -6.86
CA VAL A 55 3.10 -13.93 -7.68
C VAL A 55 4.32 -14.67 -8.19
N THR A 56 5.53 -14.11 -8.05
CA THR A 56 6.77 -14.82 -8.41
C THR A 56 7.38 -15.57 -7.24
N ASP A 57 7.00 -15.20 -6.02
CA ASP A 57 7.32 -15.93 -4.80
C ASP A 57 6.00 -16.56 -4.36
N GLU A 58 5.67 -17.77 -4.82
CA GLU A 58 4.45 -18.51 -4.46
C GLU A 58 4.42 -18.87 -2.96
N LYS A 59 4.37 -17.85 -2.11
CA LYS A 59 4.39 -17.92 -0.66
C LYS A 59 3.03 -17.43 -0.20
N ILE A 60 2.26 -18.38 0.35
CA ILE A 60 1.02 -18.13 1.09
C ILE A 60 1.39 -17.71 2.51
#